data_AF-A0A842R9Q7-F1
#
_entry.id   AF-A0A842R9Q7-F1
#
_cell.length_a   1.000
_cell.length_b   1.000
_cell.length_c   1.000
_cell.angle_alpha   90.00
_cell.angle_beta   90.00
_cell.angle_gamma   90.00
#
_symmetry.space_group_name_H-M   'P 1'
#
loop_
_entity.id
_entity.type
_entity.pdbx_description
1 polymer ?
#
loop_
_entity_poly.entity_id
_entity_poly.type
_entity_poly.pdbx_seq_one_letter_code
_entity_poly.pdbx_strand_id
1 'polypeptide(L)'
;MAEDGTLKKRWFPVPAEHAVLKMDGLLENIGPKHPVWSKRVKAEILNIESYRKFIRKQGGIPWFHLVPSKKKAYNFLLWEGYLRVVSRPEIRFDFIILLPATYPTNCPRALIDEVVLKKYKCSKIYANNTYVDKDTKKTYVMICHDHLKEVGEVWTPSLTIAHFLIREVHTWWTAQQNLVLTTYDELTGKKE
;
A
#
# COMPACT_ATOMS: atom_id res chain seq x y z
N MET A 1 23.04 -6.46 21.20
CA MET A 1 22.00 -6.81 22.19
C MET A 1 21.54 -5.52 22.82
N ALA A 2 20.23 -5.26 22.91
CA ALA A 2 19.74 -4.24 23.83
C ALA A 2 19.89 -4.79 25.26
N GLU A 3 20.05 -3.91 26.26
CA GLU A 3 20.37 -4.26 27.64
C GLU A 3 19.29 -5.10 28.36
N ASP A 4 18.14 -5.36 27.72
CA ASP A 4 16.99 -6.06 28.31
C ASP A 4 16.79 -7.51 27.82
N GLY A 5 17.70 -8.06 27.01
CA GLY A 5 17.59 -9.43 26.51
C GLY A 5 16.44 -9.66 25.51
N THR A 6 15.72 -8.62 25.09
CA THR A 6 14.73 -8.76 24.01
C THR A 6 15.44 -8.75 22.65
N LEU A 7 15.23 -9.80 21.86
CA LEU A 7 15.61 -9.80 20.45
C LEU A 7 14.81 -8.71 19.75
N LYS A 8 15.44 -7.56 19.47
CA LYS A 8 14.87 -6.56 18.55
C LYS A 8 14.52 -7.26 17.25
N LYS A 9 13.22 -7.39 16.97
CA LYS A 9 12.75 -7.91 15.68
C LYS A 9 13.38 -7.05 14.58
N ARG A 10 14.10 -7.70 13.67
CA ARG A 10 14.77 -7.06 12.53
C ARG A 10 13.98 -7.36 11.26
N TRP A 11 13.85 -6.37 10.37
CA TRP A 11 13.28 -6.58 9.05
C TRP A 11 14.25 -7.39 8.16
N PHE A 12 13.73 -8.40 7.46
CA PHE A 12 14.46 -9.15 6.45
C PHE A 12 13.87 -8.85 5.07
N PRO A 13 14.65 -8.31 4.10
CA PRO A 13 14.14 -8.01 2.78
C PRO A 13 13.62 -9.26 2.06
N VAL A 14 12.44 -9.15 1.42
CA VAL A 14 11.90 -10.21 0.56
C VAL A 14 12.39 -10.06 -0.89
N PRO A 15 12.43 -11.13 -1.72
CA PRO A 15 12.92 -11.06 -3.10
C PRO A 15 12.29 -9.95 -3.96
N ALA A 16 11.01 -9.64 -3.73
CA ALA A 16 10.31 -8.57 -4.42
C ALA A 16 10.88 -7.17 -4.14
N GLU A 17 11.49 -6.94 -2.98
CA GLU A 17 12.13 -5.66 -2.65
C GLU A 17 13.36 -5.38 -3.49
N HIS A 18 14.05 -6.41 -3.99
CA HIS A 18 15.19 -6.22 -4.90
C HIS A 18 14.77 -5.78 -6.31
N ALA A 19 13.47 -5.84 -6.64
CA ALA A 19 12.94 -5.39 -7.91
C ALA A 19 12.59 -3.90 -7.95
N VAL A 20 12.69 -3.22 -6.80
CA VAL A 20 12.44 -1.79 -6.65
C VAL A 20 13.70 -1.11 -6.14
N LEU A 21 13.97 0.09 -6.62
CA LEU A 21 15.14 0.83 -6.23
C LEU A 21 14.80 1.72 -5.04
N LYS A 22 15.68 1.71 -4.04
CA LYS A 22 15.68 2.73 -2.99
C LYS A 22 16.03 4.08 -3.62
N MET A 23 15.47 5.15 -3.06
CA MET A 23 15.86 6.50 -3.41
C MET A 23 17.29 6.76 -2.96
N ASP A 24 18.03 7.53 -3.74
CA ASP A 24 19.37 8.01 -3.39
C ASP A 24 19.31 9.31 -2.55
N GLY A 25 20.46 9.72 -2.01
CA GLY A 25 20.56 10.76 -0.99
C GLY A 25 19.91 12.11 -1.33
N LEU A 26 19.78 12.48 -2.62
CA LEU A 26 19.04 13.70 -2.98
C LEU A 26 17.53 13.46 -2.83
N LEU A 27 17.03 12.37 -3.40
CA LEU A 27 15.60 12.05 -3.40
C LEU A 27 15.10 11.70 -1.99
N GLU A 28 15.93 11.10 -1.14
CA GLU A 28 15.67 10.81 0.28
C GLU A 28 15.19 12.01 1.08
N ASN A 29 15.62 13.21 0.73
CA ASN A 29 15.33 14.44 1.46
C ASN A 29 14.23 15.30 0.80
N ILE A 30 13.68 14.85 -0.33
CA ILE A 30 12.66 15.58 -1.08
C ILE A 30 11.27 15.15 -0.60
N GLY A 31 10.63 16.00 0.20
CA GLY A 31 9.24 15.83 0.65
C GLY A 31 8.22 16.69 -0.13
N PRO A 32 6.93 16.58 0.20
CA PRO A 32 5.84 17.29 -0.50
C PRO A 32 5.95 18.83 -0.56
N LYS A 33 6.67 19.44 0.40
CA LYS A 33 6.91 20.90 0.44
C LYS A 33 8.13 21.34 -0.36
N HIS A 34 8.94 20.41 -0.85
CA HIS A 34 10.18 20.71 -1.55
C HIS A 34 9.91 21.22 -2.98
N PRO A 35 10.64 22.23 -3.51
CA PRO A 35 10.37 22.80 -4.85
C PRO A 35 10.42 21.79 -5.99
N VAL A 36 11.23 20.74 -5.84
CA VAL A 36 11.35 19.64 -6.82
C VAL A 36 10.63 18.35 -6.38
N TRP A 37 9.56 18.46 -5.58
CA TRP A 37 8.72 17.32 -5.19
C TRP A 37 8.29 16.45 -6.39
N SER A 38 7.98 17.08 -7.52
CA SER A 38 7.62 16.39 -8.76
C SER A 38 8.70 15.43 -9.28
N LYS A 39 9.99 15.67 -8.99
CA LYS A 39 11.07 14.72 -9.33
C LYS A 39 10.95 13.44 -8.52
N ARG A 40 10.67 13.54 -7.22
CA ARG A 40 10.45 12.36 -6.39
C ARG A 40 9.19 11.61 -6.81
N VAL A 41 8.09 12.31 -7.08
CA VAL A 41 6.85 11.68 -7.59
C VAL A 41 7.11 10.85 -8.85
N LYS A 42 7.90 11.36 -9.80
CA LYS A 42 8.29 10.59 -11.00
C LYS A 42 9.05 9.31 -10.64
N ALA A 43 9.98 9.38 -9.69
CA ALA A 43 10.71 8.21 -9.22
C ALA A 43 9.78 7.20 -8.50
N GLU A 44 8.79 7.66 -7.73
CA GLU A 44 7.77 6.79 -7.12
C GLU A 44 6.97 6.02 -8.19
N ILE A 45 6.53 6.71 -9.25
CA ILE A 45 5.80 6.09 -10.38
C ILE A 45 6.68 5.00 -11.03
N LEU A 46 7.94 5.31 -11.31
CA LEU A 46 8.86 4.35 -11.94
C LEU A 46 9.08 3.11 -11.07
N ASN A 47 9.17 3.27 -9.75
CA ASN A 47 9.31 2.15 -8.82
C ASN A 47 8.05 1.28 -8.74
N ILE A 48 6.86 1.90 -8.73
CA ILE A 48 5.59 1.16 -8.81
C ILE A 48 5.51 0.35 -10.11
N GLU A 49 5.88 0.95 -11.25
CA GLU A 49 5.91 0.25 -12.53
C GLU A 49 6.96 -0.86 -12.56
N SER A 50 8.14 -0.65 -11.96
CA SER A 50 9.17 -1.68 -11.83
C SER A 50 8.63 -2.89 -11.06
N TYR A 51 7.94 -2.66 -9.95
CA TYR A 51 7.34 -3.75 -9.19
C TYR A 51 6.27 -4.51 -9.99
N ARG A 52 5.40 -3.79 -10.72
CA ARG A 52 4.40 -4.42 -11.61
C ARG A 52 5.05 -5.24 -12.73
N LYS A 53 6.16 -4.76 -13.29
CA LYS A 53 6.94 -5.50 -14.32
C LYS A 53 7.58 -6.75 -13.72
N PHE A 54 8.11 -6.65 -12.50
CA PHE A 54 8.66 -7.80 -11.79
C PHE A 54 7.62 -8.90 -11.58
N ILE A 55 6.41 -8.56 -11.10
CA ILE A 55 5.34 -9.55 -10.91
C ILE A 55 5.05 -10.30 -12.21
N ARG A 56 4.95 -9.56 -13.34
CA ARG A 56 4.73 -10.17 -14.67
C ARG A 56 5.90 -11.05 -15.11
N LYS A 57 7.14 -10.63 -14.85
CA LYS A 57 8.34 -11.42 -15.18
C LYS A 57 8.38 -12.75 -14.41
N GLN A 58 7.80 -12.81 -13.21
CA GLN A 58 7.64 -14.04 -12.43
C GLN A 58 6.42 -14.88 -12.87
N GLY A 59 5.77 -14.54 -13.99
CA GLY A 59 4.55 -15.23 -14.46
C GLY A 59 3.28 -14.83 -13.72
N GLY A 60 3.36 -13.86 -12.80
CA GLY A 60 2.21 -13.39 -12.02
C GLY A 60 1.42 -12.29 -12.72
N ILE A 61 0.19 -12.09 -12.25
CA ILE A 61 -0.66 -10.96 -12.64
C ILE A 61 -0.58 -9.92 -11.51
N PRO A 62 -0.29 -8.62 -11.79
CA PRO A 62 -0.22 -7.60 -10.75
C PRO A 62 -1.53 -7.52 -9.96
N TRP A 63 -1.49 -7.68 -8.64
CA TRP A 63 -2.66 -7.68 -7.76
C TRP A 63 -3.20 -6.27 -7.45
N PHE A 64 -2.54 -5.23 -7.98
CA PHE A 64 -2.93 -3.84 -7.75
C PHE A 64 -2.73 -2.95 -8.99
N HIS A 65 -3.39 -1.81 -8.96
CA HIS A 65 -3.09 -0.63 -9.76
C HIS A 65 -3.07 0.59 -8.83
N LEU A 66 -2.14 1.51 -9.05
CA LEU A 66 -2.01 2.73 -8.25
C LEU A 66 -1.36 3.83 -9.09
N VAL A 67 -1.97 5.02 -9.11
CA VAL A 67 -1.46 6.20 -9.80
C VAL A 67 -1.68 7.44 -8.91
N PRO A 68 -0.90 8.51 -9.06
CA PRO A 68 -1.19 9.74 -8.32
C PRO A 68 -2.54 10.31 -8.76
N SER A 69 -3.28 10.86 -7.81
CA SER A 69 -4.56 11.50 -8.10
C SER A 69 -4.38 12.66 -9.08
N LYS A 70 -5.28 12.75 -10.04
CA LYS A 70 -5.31 13.86 -11.02
C LYS A 70 -5.82 15.17 -10.40
N LYS A 71 -6.39 15.10 -9.19
CA LYS A 71 -6.93 16.24 -8.46
C LYS A 71 -5.77 17.13 -7.97
N LYS A 72 -5.59 18.29 -8.61
CA LYS A 72 -4.50 19.25 -8.31
C LYS A 72 -4.42 19.63 -6.83
N ALA A 73 -5.55 19.70 -6.14
CA ALA A 73 -5.65 20.05 -4.72
C ALA A 73 -4.81 19.14 -3.80
N TYR A 74 -4.53 17.90 -4.22
CA TYR A 74 -3.75 16.96 -3.41
C TYR A 74 -2.24 17.05 -3.64
N ASN A 75 -1.76 17.74 -4.68
CA ASN A 75 -0.32 17.85 -4.99
C ASN A 75 0.44 16.50 -4.89
N PHE A 76 -0.12 15.45 -5.50
CA PHE A 76 0.42 14.08 -5.48
C PHE A 76 0.48 13.40 -4.09
N LEU A 77 -0.18 13.94 -3.07
CA LEU A 77 -0.29 13.33 -1.74
C LEU A 77 -1.30 12.18 -1.68
N LEU A 78 -2.29 12.21 -2.56
CA LEU A 78 -3.27 11.14 -2.73
C LEU A 78 -2.92 10.33 -3.97
N TRP A 79 -2.85 9.01 -3.82
CA TRP A 79 -2.70 8.06 -4.91
C TRP A 79 -3.89 7.13 -4.88
N GLU A 80 -4.44 6.84 -6.06
CA GLU A 80 -5.73 6.18 -6.24
C GLU A 80 -5.55 4.98 -7.17
N GLY A 81 -6.35 3.94 -6.93
CA GLY A 81 -6.38 2.77 -7.76
C GLY A 81 -7.21 1.66 -7.12
N TYR A 82 -6.77 0.42 -7.28
CA TYR A 82 -7.52 -0.73 -6.77
C TYR A 82 -6.60 -1.88 -6.39
N LEU A 83 -7.08 -2.71 -5.46
CA LEU A 83 -6.61 -4.08 -5.26
C LEU A 83 -7.54 -5.04 -6.01
N ARG A 84 -7.01 -6.12 -6.55
CA ARG A 84 -7.79 -7.16 -7.23
C ARG A 84 -7.37 -8.56 -6.83
N VAL A 85 -8.33 -9.47 -6.86
CA VAL A 85 -8.08 -10.91 -6.74
C VAL A 85 -7.53 -11.38 -8.08
N VAL A 86 -6.36 -12.02 -8.07
CA VAL A 86 -5.66 -12.39 -9.31
C VAL A 86 -6.43 -13.47 -10.09
N SER A 87 -6.98 -14.47 -9.39
CA SER A 87 -7.76 -15.56 -9.98
C SER A 87 -9.16 -15.13 -10.43
N ARG A 88 -9.70 -14.05 -9.85
CA ARG A 88 -11.05 -13.53 -10.11
C ARG A 88 -11.00 -12.00 -10.32
N PRO A 89 -10.49 -11.52 -11.48
CA PRO A 89 -10.20 -10.10 -11.71
C PRO A 89 -11.41 -9.16 -11.63
N GLU A 90 -12.63 -9.69 -11.72
CA GLU A 90 -13.87 -8.97 -11.48
C GLU A 90 -14.04 -8.53 -10.02
N ILE A 91 -13.38 -9.22 -9.08
CA ILE A 91 -13.36 -8.85 -7.66
C ILE A 91 -12.24 -7.83 -7.44
N ARG A 92 -12.64 -6.57 -7.33
CA ARG A 92 -11.74 -5.43 -7.10
C ARG A 92 -12.29 -4.48 -6.05
N PHE A 93 -11.36 -3.85 -5.33
CA PHE A 93 -11.66 -2.90 -4.28
C PHE A 93 -10.88 -1.62 -4.51
N ASP A 94 -11.58 -0.49 -4.44
CA ASP A 94 -10.92 0.80 -4.54
C ASP A 94 -9.95 0.96 -3.37
N PHE A 95 -8.78 1.46 -3.69
CA PHE A 95 -7.64 1.52 -2.79
C PHE A 95 -6.93 2.85 -2.99
N ILE A 96 -6.52 3.44 -1.87
CA ILE A 96 -5.79 4.70 -1.86
C ILE A 96 -4.55 4.62 -0.97
N ILE A 97 -3.53 5.36 -1.37
CA ILE A 97 -2.39 5.68 -0.54
C ILE A 97 -2.41 7.18 -0.23
N LEU A 98 -2.37 7.52 1.06
CA LEU A 98 -2.22 8.88 1.54
C LEU A 98 -0.80 9.09 2.06
N LEU A 99 -0.06 10.01 1.43
CA LEU A 99 1.24 10.45 1.89
C LEU A 99 1.07 11.52 2.99
N PRO A 100 1.75 11.39 4.14
CA PRO A 100 1.77 12.48 5.12
C PRO A 100 2.55 13.68 4.59
N ALA A 101 2.29 14.88 5.14
CA ALA A 101 3.05 16.08 4.78
C ALA A 101 4.56 15.98 5.12
N THR A 102 4.91 15.08 6.04
CA THR A 102 6.28 14.74 6.45
C THR A 102 6.86 13.55 5.69
N TYR A 103 6.19 13.09 4.62
CA TYR A 103 6.78 12.12 3.70
C TYR A 103 8.08 12.71 3.13
N PRO A 104 9.17 11.94 3.01
CA PRO A 104 9.29 10.49 3.20
C PRO A 104 9.71 10.04 4.60
N THR A 105 9.93 10.97 5.54
CA THR A 105 10.34 10.63 6.90
C THR A 105 9.31 9.72 7.57
N ASN A 106 8.03 10.02 7.38
CA ASN A 106 6.94 9.16 7.82
C ASN A 106 6.39 8.33 6.66
N CYS A 107 6.02 7.08 6.97
CA CYS A 107 5.48 6.15 6.00
C CYS A 107 4.10 6.58 5.45
N PRO A 108 3.72 6.09 4.26
CA PRO A 108 2.37 6.26 3.73
C PRO A 108 1.30 5.60 4.62
N ARG A 109 0.04 5.98 4.39
CA ARG A 109 -1.13 5.25 4.92
C ARG A 109 -1.88 4.60 3.77
N ALA A 110 -2.10 3.29 3.85
CA ALA A 110 -2.97 2.55 2.95
C ALA A 110 -4.39 2.49 3.47
N LEU A 111 -5.35 2.85 2.63
CA LEU A 111 -6.78 2.75 2.92
C LEU A 111 -7.50 2.06 1.78
N ILE A 112 -8.54 1.32 2.11
CA ILE A 112 -9.32 0.50 1.18
C ILE A 112 -10.81 0.77 1.39
N ASP A 113 -11.61 0.58 0.36
CA ASP A 113 -13.07 0.70 0.41
C ASP A 113 -13.65 0.00 1.64
N GLU A 114 -14.45 0.72 2.44
CA GLU A 114 -15.10 0.21 3.65
C GLU A 114 -15.94 -1.06 3.39
N VAL A 115 -16.36 -1.30 2.15
CA VAL A 115 -17.04 -2.53 1.76
C VAL A 115 -16.27 -3.80 2.13
N VAL A 116 -14.93 -3.76 2.14
CA VAL A 116 -14.12 -4.93 2.53
C VAL A 116 -14.32 -5.32 4.00
N LEU A 117 -14.55 -4.33 4.86
CA LEU A 117 -14.85 -4.54 6.27
C LEU A 117 -16.33 -4.95 6.43
N LYS A 118 -17.25 -4.19 5.84
CA LYS A 118 -18.70 -4.35 6.05
C LYS A 118 -19.28 -5.60 5.40
N LYS A 119 -18.85 -5.93 4.17
CA LYS A 119 -19.38 -7.07 3.41
C LYS A 119 -18.46 -8.26 3.44
N TYR A 120 -17.17 -8.06 3.17
CA TYR A 120 -16.18 -9.14 3.07
C TYR A 120 -15.53 -9.51 4.39
N LYS A 121 -15.91 -8.86 5.50
CA LYS A 121 -15.48 -9.17 6.88
C LYS A 121 -13.95 -9.22 7.04
N CYS A 122 -13.21 -8.50 6.21
CA CYS A 122 -11.75 -8.49 6.25
C CYS A 122 -11.25 -7.96 7.61
N SER A 123 -10.19 -8.58 8.14
CA SER A 123 -9.63 -8.28 9.45
C SER A 123 -8.41 -7.37 9.36
N LYS A 124 -7.83 -6.98 10.52
CA LYS A 124 -6.65 -6.09 10.60
C LYS A 124 -6.88 -4.76 9.85
N ILE A 125 -8.01 -4.14 10.14
CA ILE A 125 -8.42 -2.81 9.66
C ILE A 125 -8.63 -1.91 10.87
N TYR A 126 -8.14 -0.67 10.83
CA TYR A 126 -8.49 0.35 11.82
C TYR A 126 -9.77 1.06 11.39
N ALA A 127 -10.91 0.53 11.81
CA ALA A 127 -12.22 1.09 11.45
C ALA A 127 -12.39 2.56 11.88
N ASN A 128 -11.67 3.00 12.93
CA ASN A 128 -11.73 4.39 13.41
C ASN A 128 -10.86 5.36 12.58
N ASN A 129 -9.93 4.85 11.77
CA ASN A 129 -9.10 5.66 10.89
C ASN A 129 -9.68 5.62 9.48
N THR A 130 -10.56 6.57 9.20
CA THR A 130 -11.27 6.67 7.93
C THR A 130 -10.81 7.87 7.09
N TYR A 131 -11.00 7.75 5.79
CA TYR A 131 -10.94 8.85 4.85
C TYR A 131 -12.24 8.86 4.05
N VAL A 132 -12.91 10.00 4.01
CA VAL A 132 -14.10 10.19 3.18
C VAL A 132 -13.71 11.05 1.99
N ASP A 133 -13.82 10.50 0.78
CA ASP A 133 -13.65 11.29 -0.43
C ASP A 133 -14.78 12.32 -0.51
N LYS A 134 -14.41 13.60 -0.58
CA LYS A 134 -15.39 14.70 -0.52
C LYS A 134 -16.31 14.74 -1.73
N ASP A 135 -15.84 14.25 -2.87
CA ASP A 135 -16.54 14.32 -4.16
C ASP A 135 -17.47 13.11 -4.32
N THR A 136 -16.97 11.90 -4.05
CA THR A 136 -17.75 10.66 -4.23
C THR A 136 -18.54 10.24 -2.99
N LYS A 137 -18.27 10.87 -1.84
CA LYS A 137 -18.79 10.48 -0.51
C LYS A 137 -18.40 9.05 -0.10
N LYS A 138 -17.45 8.45 -0.81
CA LYS A 138 -16.98 7.09 -0.52
C LYS A 138 -16.09 7.08 0.71
N THR A 139 -16.36 6.14 1.60
CA THR A 139 -15.58 5.93 2.83
C THR A 139 -14.51 4.86 2.60
N TYR A 140 -13.29 5.19 2.97
CA TYR A 140 -12.15 4.29 3.00
C TYR A 140 -11.71 4.07 4.44
N VAL A 141 -11.32 2.84 4.77
CA VAL A 141 -10.83 2.43 6.09
C VAL A 141 -9.36 2.05 6.00
N MET A 142 -8.58 2.37 7.03
CA MET A 142 -7.14 2.15 7.03
C MET A 142 -6.78 0.68 7.25
N ILE A 143 -5.93 0.14 6.38
CA ILE A 143 -5.30 -1.17 6.58
C ILE A 143 -4.32 -1.06 7.77
N CYS A 144 -4.26 -2.07 8.63
CA CYS A 144 -3.38 -2.07 9.80
C CYS A 144 -1.90 -2.22 9.41
N HIS A 145 -1.06 -1.31 9.91
CA HIS A 145 0.41 -1.31 9.71
C HIS A 145 1.16 -1.30 11.05
N ASP A 146 0.59 -1.84 12.14
CA ASP A 146 1.20 -1.75 13.49
C ASP A 146 2.60 -2.35 13.57
N HIS A 147 2.88 -3.36 12.76
CA HIS A 147 4.20 -3.99 12.74
C HIS A 147 5.33 -3.06 12.28
N LEU A 148 5.03 -1.96 11.56
CA LEU A 148 6.00 -0.90 11.26
C LEU A 148 6.50 -0.17 12.50
N LYS A 149 5.72 -0.13 13.58
CA LYS A 149 6.09 0.54 14.84
C LYS A 149 6.91 -0.36 15.76
N GLU A 150 6.73 -1.68 15.64
CA GLU A 150 7.31 -2.68 16.54
C GLU A 150 8.68 -3.19 16.09
N VAL A 151 9.02 -3.00 14.82
CA VAL A 151 10.24 -3.53 14.19
C VAL A 151 11.14 -2.35 13.81
N GLY A 152 12.41 -2.41 14.21
CA GLY A 152 13.39 -1.38 13.82
C GLY A 152 13.68 -1.42 12.32
N GLU A 153 13.89 -0.26 11.69
CA GLU A 153 14.31 -0.11 10.28
C GLU A 153 13.27 -0.52 9.21
N VAL A 154 11.99 -0.70 9.55
CA VAL A 154 10.97 -1.05 8.53
C VAL A 154 10.61 0.12 7.62
N TRP A 155 10.83 1.36 8.07
CA TRP A 155 10.67 2.53 7.21
C TRP A 155 11.87 3.46 7.32
N THR A 156 12.41 3.86 6.16
CA THR A 156 13.45 4.89 6.03
C THR A 156 13.07 5.84 4.89
N PRO A 157 13.56 7.11 4.90
CA PRO A 157 13.31 8.08 3.83
C PRO A 157 13.68 7.62 2.41
N SER A 158 14.58 6.63 2.31
CA SER A 158 15.01 5.98 1.07
C SER A 158 14.01 4.98 0.50
N LEU A 159 13.04 4.54 1.30
CA LEU A 159 11.97 3.66 0.83
C LEU A 159 10.88 4.44 0.09
N THR A 160 10.18 3.69 -0.75
CA THR A 160 9.23 4.21 -1.74
C THR A 160 7.84 3.64 -1.47
N ILE A 161 6.83 4.17 -2.14
CA ILE A 161 5.47 3.61 -2.08
C ILE A 161 5.49 2.13 -2.48
N ALA A 162 6.33 1.75 -3.46
CA ALA A 162 6.45 0.35 -3.87
C ALA A 162 6.98 -0.56 -2.75
N HIS A 163 7.97 -0.09 -1.97
CA HIS A 163 8.41 -0.82 -0.78
C HIS A 163 7.28 -0.96 0.24
N PHE A 164 6.53 0.11 0.50
CA PHE A 164 5.38 0.07 1.39
C PHE A 164 4.32 -0.95 0.93
N LEU A 165 4.03 -1.01 -0.38
CA LEU A 165 3.13 -2.02 -0.95
C LEU A 165 3.64 -3.44 -0.74
N ILE A 166 4.93 -3.68 -0.94
CA ILE A 166 5.55 -5.01 -0.78
C ILE A 166 5.53 -5.48 0.68
N ARG A 167 5.92 -4.59 1.61
CA ARG A 167 6.09 -4.93 3.02
C ARG A 167 4.75 -5.08 3.74
N GLU A 168 3.83 -4.13 3.51
CA GLU A 168 2.61 -4.01 4.29
C GLU A 168 1.38 -4.55 3.54
N VAL A 169 1.08 -3.93 2.40
CA VAL A 169 -0.22 -4.08 1.74
C VAL A 169 -0.34 -5.48 1.12
N HIS A 170 0.74 -5.99 0.52
CA HIS A 170 0.77 -7.32 -0.07
C HIS A 170 0.53 -8.41 0.97
N THR A 171 1.17 -8.30 2.14
CA THR A 171 1.02 -9.24 3.25
C THR A 171 -0.42 -9.29 3.73
N TRP A 172 -1.01 -8.12 3.98
CA TRP A 172 -2.41 -8.03 4.37
C TRP A 172 -3.34 -8.58 3.28
N TRP A 173 -3.14 -8.17 2.03
CA TRP A 173 -4.01 -8.54 0.90
C TRP A 173 -4.00 -10.03 0.62
N THR A 174 -2.84 -10.67 0.73
CA THR A 174 -2.69 -12.13 0.59
C THR A 174 -3.46 -12.87 1.68
N ALA A 175 -3.38 -12.40 2.93
CA ALA A 175 -4.10 -13.01 4.05
C ALA A 175 -5.63 -12.89 3.94
N GLN A 176 -6.15 -11.91 3.20
CA GLN A 176 -7.59 -11.73 3.02
C GLN A 176 -8.18 -12.49 1.81
N GLN A 177 -7.36 -13.01 0.87
CA GLN A 177 -7.84 -13.53 -0.42
C GLN A 177 -8.93 -14.60 -0.27
N ASN A 178 -8.69 -15.62 0.57
CA ASN A 178 -9.63 -16.73 0.73
C ASN A 178 -10.97 -16.25 1.29
N LEU A 179 -10.93 -15.36 2.29
CA LEU A 179 -12.15 -14.80 2.88
C LEU A 179 -12.93 -13.98 1.84
N VAL A 180 -12.23 -13.19 1.04
CA VAL A 180 -12.84 -12.40 -0.04
C VAL A 180 -13.53 -13.30 -1.06
N LEU A 181 -12.85 -14.37 -1.50
CA LEU A 181 -13.38 -15.35 -2.46
C LEU A 181 -14.64 -16.04 -1.92
N THR A 182 -14.55 -16.65 -0.74
CA THR A 182 -15.68 -17.34 -0.10
C THR A 182 -16.88 -16.42 0.06
N THR A 183 -16.66 -15.19 0.54
CA THR A 183 -17.75 -14.24 0.75
C THR A 183 -18.35 -13.77 -0.58
N TYR A 184 -17.55 -13.61 -1.63
CA TYR A 184 -18.05 -13.25 -2.96
C TYR A 184 -18.98 -14.32 -3.53
N ASP A 185 -18.56 -15.58 -3.43
CA ASP A 185 -19.29 -16.74 -3.92
C ASP A 185 -20.62 -16.91 -3.16
N GLU A 186 -20.62 -16.71 -1.83
CA GLU A 186 -21.83 -16.65 -1.00
C GLU A 186 -22.80 -15.55 -1.45
N LEU A 187 -22.29 -14.34 -1.71
CA LEU A 187 -23.11 -13.19 -2.11
C LEU A 187 -23.69 -13.31 -3.52
N THR A 188 -23.02 -14.05 -4.40
CA THR A 188 -23.42 -14.19 -5.81
C THR A 188 -24.14 -15.51 -6.12
N GLY A 189 -24.23 -16.42 -5.15
CA GLY A 189 -24.84 -17.75 -5.34
C GLY A 189 -24.04 -18.67 -6.26
N LYS A 190 -22.81 -18.30 -6.59
CA LYS A 190 -21.88 -19.12 -7.39
C LYS A 190 -21.06 -19.97 -6.44
N LYS A 191 -21.49 -21.20 -6.17
CA LYS A 191 -20.62 -22.20 -5.56
C LYS A 191 -19.85 -22.89 -6.69
N GLU A 192 -18.52 -22.75 -6.68
CA GLU A 192 -17.64 -23.67 -7.42
C GLU A 192 -17.63 -25.04 -6.74
#